data_AF-A0A536RJW4-F1
#
_entry.id   AF-A0A536RJW4-F1
#
_cell.length_a   1.000
_cell.length_b   1.000
_cell.length_c   1.000
_cell.angle_alpha   90.00
_cell.angle_beta   90.00
_cell.angle_gamma   90.00
#
_symmetry.space_group_name_H-M   'P 1'
#
loop_
_entity.id
_entity.type
_entity.pdbx_description
1 polymer ?
#
loop_
_entity_poly.entity_id
_entity_poly.type
_entity_poly.pdbx_seq_one_letter_code
_entity_poly.pdbx_strand_id
1 'polypeptide(L)'
;MLLVCSSRCGGKLFRALFAEVEIDASGEYLDHRLTQAGYVCLNCGAPAVDLGEVPAELEAEARADEATYAAADVLCPVCETMVQLGVDMECPNCGSPLEAAR
;
A
#
# COMPACT_ATOMS: atom_id res chain seq x y z
N MET A 1 7.17 -9.90 -8.99
CA MET A 1 8.26 -8.92 -9.21
C MET A 1 7.86 -7.90 -10.27
N LEU A 2 7.78 -6.64 -9.87
CA LEU A 2 7.56 -5.47 -10.70
C LEU A 2 8.66 -4.43 -10.36
N LEU A 3 9.78 -4.48 -11.08
CA LEU A 3 10.90 -3.56 -10.82
C LEU A 3 10.66 -2.19 -11.46
N VAL A 4 10.76 -1.14 -10.64
CA VAL A 4 10.64 0.26 -11.08
C VAL A 4 11.90 1.04 -10.71
N CYS A 5 12.49 1.70 -11.71
CA CYS A 5 13.61 2.62 -11.50
C CYS A 5 13.15 3.84 -10.69
N SER A 6 13.81 4.14 -9.58
CA SER A 6 13.46 5.26 -8.70
C SER A 6 13.55 6.61 -9.41
N SER A 7 14.49 6.76 -10.36
CA SER A 7 14.63 7.95 -11.21
C SER A 7 13.67 7.98 -12.40
N ARG A 8 12.79 6.98 -12.57
CA ARG A 8 11.77 6.90 -13.65
C ARG A 8 12.32 7.12 -15.07
N CYS A 9 13.55 6.66 -15.34
CA CYS A 9 14.25 6.90 -16.62
C CYS A 9 13.73 6.07 -17.81
N GLY A 10 12.66 5.28 -17.65
CA GLY A 10 12.11 4.39 -18.70
C GLY A 10 12.89 3.09 -18.94
N GLY A 11 13.94 2.81 -18.18
CA GLY A 11 14.72 1.57 -18.29
C GLY A 11 13.90 0.32 -17.92
N LYS A 12 14.13 -0.77 -18.66
CA LYS A 12 13.43 -2.07 -18.47
C LYS A 12 14.35 -3.23 -18.06
N LEU A 13 15.66 -2.99 -18.04
CA LEU A 13 16.66 -3.98 -17.65
C LEU A 13 17.25 -3.59 -16.31
N PHE A 14 17.32 -4.57 -15.42
CA PHE A 14 17.77 -4.40 -14.04
C PHE A 14 18.76 -5.50 -13.70
N ARG A 15 19.72 -5.17 -12.84
CA ARG A 15 20.61 -6.15 -12.24
C ARG A 15 20.21 -6.37 -10.80
N ALA A 16 20.01 -7.62 -10.43
CA ALA A 16 19.90 -8.03 -9.04
C ALA A 16 21.29 -7.97 -8.39
N LEU A 17 21.38 -7.30 -7.27
CA LEU A 17 22.54 -7.21 -6.41
C LEU A 17 22.09 -7.75 -5.06
N PHE A 18 22.34 -9.04 -4.82
CA PHE A 18 21.96 -9.65 -3.55
C PHE A 18 22.79 -9.08 -2.41
N ALA A 19 22.21 -9.09 -1.20
CA ALA A 19 22.96 -8.77 0.01
C ALA A 19 24.18 -9.69 0.13
N GLU A 20 25.31 -9.14 0.57
CA GLU A 20 26.46 -9.95 0.93
C GLU A 20 26.11 -10.71 2.21
N VAL A 21 26.16 -12.05 2.15
CA VAL A 21 25.86 -12.94 3.28
C VAL A 21 27.14 -13.59 3.80
N GLU A 22 27.31 -13.58 5.12
CA GLU A 22 28.37 -14.28 5.82
C GLU A 22 27.81 -15.62 6.29
N ILE A 23 28.46 -16.70 5.88
CA ILE A 23 28.08 -18.07 6.22
C ILE A 23 29.26 -18.80 6.82
N ASP A 24 28.99 -19.74 7.72
CA ASP A 24 30.01 -20.59 8.29
C ASP A 24 30.41 -21.75 7.34
N ALA A 25 31.35 -22.58 7.77
CA ALA A 25 31.84 -23.71 6.97
C ALA A 25 30.78 -24.82 6.75
N SER A 26 29.71 -24.85 7.55
CA SER A 26 28.57 -25.77 7.38
C SER A 26 27.50 -25.22 6.43
N GLY A 27 27.63 -23.95 6.03
CA GLY A 27 26.64 -23.22 5.25
C GLY A 27 25.56 -22.56 6.10
N GLU A 28 25.73 -22.50 7.42
CA GLU A 28 24.81 -21.81 8.32
C GLU A 28 24.97 -20.29 8.18
N TYR A 29 23.85 -19.58 8.16
CA TYR A 29 23.82 -18.12 8.13
C TYR A 29 24.37 -17.53 9.42
N LEU A 30 25.31 -16.59 9.31
CA LEU A 30 25.85 -15.84 10.44
C LEU A 30 25.40 -14.39 10.42
N ASP A 31 25.56 -13.71 9.29
CA ASP A 31 25.23 -12.28 9.15
C ASP A 31 24.95 -11.88 7.68
N HIS A 32 24.43 -10.67 7.47
CA HIS A 32 24.37 -10.05 6.14
C HIS A 32 24.65 -8.55 6.21
N ARG A 33 25.20 -8.01 5.12
CA ARG A 33 25.46 -6.57 4.99
C ARG A 33 24.66 -5.98 3.83
N LEU A 34 23.95 -4.89 4.11
CA LEU A 34 23.19 -4.11 3.14
C LEU A 34 23.98 -2.85 2.76
N THR A 35 25.05 -3.02 1.99
CA THR A 35 25.94 -1.93 1.54
C THR A 35 25.46 -1.29 0.23
N GLN A 36 24.56 -1.95 -0.51
CA GLN A 36 24.05 -1.50 -1.80
C GLN A 36 22.57 -1.84 -1.99
N ALA A 37 21.94 -1.21 -2.98
CA ALA A 37 20.55 -1.47 -3.33
C ALA A 37 20.39 -2.89 -3.92
N GLY A 38 19.29 -3.57 -3.58
CA GLY A 38 18.98 -4.93 -4.06
C GLY A 38 18.84 -5.04 -5.58
N TYR A 39 18.45 -3.94 -6.24
CA TYR A 39 18.36 -3.87 -7.69
C TYR A 39 18.86 -2.52 -8.20
N VAL A 40 19.51 -2.52 -9.36
CA VAL A 40 19.94 -1.30 -10.06
C VAL A 40 19.48 -1.30 -11.51
N CYS A 41 19.06 -0.14 -12.00
CA CYS A 41 18.65 0.06 -13.38
C CYS A 41 19.88 0.09 -14.31
N LEU A 42 19.92 -0.78 -15.31
CA LEU A 42 21.04 -0.84 -16.26
C LEU A 42 21.07 0.32 -17.26
N ASN A 43 20.00 1.14 -17.32
CA ASN A 43 19.95 2.32 -18.18
C ASN A 43 20.62 3.55 -17.54
N CYS A 44 20.47 3.74 -16.22
CA CYS A 44 20.91 4.98 -15.55
C CYS A 44 21.66 4.76 -14.23
N GLY A 45 21.81 3.52 -13.77
CA GLY A 45 22.51 3.18 -12.52
C GLY A 45 21.71 3.44 -11.23
N ALA A 46 20.54 4.10 -11.31
CA ALA A 46 19.72 4.37 -10.13
C ALA A 46 19.18 3.08 -9.49
N PRO A 47 18.95 3.07 -8.16
CA PRO A 47 18.26 1.98 -7.49
C PRO A 47 16.89 1.68 -8.11
N ALA A 48 16.52 0.40 -8.11
CA ALA A 48 15.18 -0.04 -8.49
C ALA A 48 14.47 -0.67 -7.29
N VAL A 49 13.16 -0.44 -7.22
CA VAL A 49 12.27 -0.95 -6.16
C VAL A 49 11.37 -2.02 -6.77
N ASP A 50 11.21 -3.14 -6.07
CA ASP A 50 10.19 -4.14 -6.43
C ASP A 50 8.84 -3.74 -5.84
N LEU A 51 7.88 -3.45 -6.70
CA LEU A 51 6.51 -3.11 -6.33
C LEU A 51 5.55 -4.29 -6.61
N GLY A 52 6.06 -5.52 -6.69
CA GLY A 52 5.27 -6.69 -7.06
C GLY A 52 4.08 -6.96 -6.14
N GLU A 53 4.24 -6.71 -4.83
CA GLU A 53 3.19 -6.93 -3.82
C GLU A 53 2.23 -5.75 -3.67
N VAL A 54 2.62 -4.55 -4.13
CA VAL A 54 1.84 -3.32 -3.93
C VAL A 54 0.40 -3.43 -4.46
N PRO A 55 0.14 -4.00 -5.67
CA PRO A 55 -1.24 -4.15 -6.13
C PRO A 55 -2.11 -5.02 -5.23
N ALA A 56 -1.55 -6.11 -4.68
CA ALA A 56 -2.29 -7.02 -3.82
C ALA A 56 -2.60 -6.40 -2.45
N GLU A 57 -1.64 -5.68 -1.87
CA GLU A 57 -1.84 -4.93 -0.62
C GLU A 57 -2.88 -3.82 -0.78
N LEU A 58 -2.82 -3.04 -1.88
CA LEU A 58 -3.82 -2.01 -2.17
C LEU A 58 -5.24 -2.60 -2.32
N GLU A 59 -5.38 -3.78 -2.93
CA GLU A 59 -6.68 -4.46 -3.03
C GLU A 59 -7.16 -4.97 -1.66
N ALA A 60 -6.24 -5.45 -0.82
CA ALA A 60 -6.55 -5.89 0.53
C ALA A 60 -7.01 -4.71 1.42
N GLU A 61 -6.32 -3.57 1.34
CA GLU A 61 -6.72 -2.31 1.99
C GLU A 61 -8.11 -1.87 1.53
N ALA A 62 -8.36 -1.81 0.21
CA ALA A 62 -9.67 -1.41 -0.32
C ALA A 62 -10.81 -2.30 0.21
N ARG A 63 -10.58 -3.61 0.31
CA ARG A 63 -11.57 -4.56 0.86
C ARG A 63 -11.80 -4.37 2.35
N ALA A 64 -10.76 -4.04 3.11
CA ALA A 64 -10.87 -3.72 4.53
C ALA A 64 -11.66 -2.41 4.74
N ASP A 65 -11.37 -1.41 3.92
CA ASP A 65 -12.05 -0.13 3.96
C ASP A 65 -13.55 -0.25 3.59
N GLU A 66 -13.90 -1.03 2.56
CA GLU A 66 -15.30 -1.35 2.21
C GLU A 66 -16.09 -1.92 3.40
N ALA A 67 -15.46 -2.77 4.22
CA ALA A 67 -16.10 -3.31 5.43
C ALA A 67 -16.33 -2.23 6.51
N THR A 68 -15.50 -1.18 6.56
CA THR A 68 -15.67 -0.06 7.50
C THR A 68 -16.65 1.02 7.02
N TYR A 69 -16.76 1.28 5.71
CA TYR A 69 -17.70 2.27 5.18
C TYR A 69 -19.17 1.94 5.47
N ALA A 70 -19.50 0.67 5.70
CA ALA A 70 -20.85 0.23 6.08
C ALA A 70 -21.27 0.63 7.52
N ALA A 71 -20.36 1.20 8.32
CA ALA A 71 -20.61 1.57 9.72
C ALA A 71 -19.98 2.93 10.10
N ALA A 72 -19.93 3.87 9.15
CA ALA A 72 -19.39 5.20 9.42
C ALA A 72 -20.39 6.06 10.24
N ASP A 73 -19.93 6.56 11.37
CA ASP A 73 -20.62 7.61 12.14
C ASP A 73 -20.55 8.94 11.37
N VAL A 74 -21.70 9.50 11.01
CA VAL A 74 -21.81 10.78 10.32
C VAL A 74 -22.68 11.74 11.13
N LEU A 75 -22.20 12.98 11.26
CA LEU A 75 -22.96 14.07 11.88
C LEU A 75 -24.00 14.57 10.88
N CYS A 76 -25.29 14.40 11.20
CA CYS A 76 -26.35 14.95 10.36
C CYS A 76 -26.31 16.49 10.40
N PRO A 77 -26.23 17.18 9.24
CA PRO A 77 -26.16 18.64 9.21
C PRO A 77 -27.48 19.33 9.56
N VAL A 78 -28.58 18.56 9.65
CA VAL A 78 -29.93 19.10 9.92
C VAL A 78 -30.29 18.96 11.40
N CYS A 79 -30.11 17.78 11.98
CA CYS A 79 -30.46 17.54 13.39
C CYS A 79 -29.24 17.48 14.32
N GLU A 80 -28.04 17.72 13.79
CA GLU A 80 -26.77 17.78 14.54
C GLU A 80 -26.50 16.55 15.42
N THR A 81 -27.07 15.40 15.02
CA THR A 81 -26.94 14.14 15.74
C THR A 81 -25.96 13.24 14.99
N MET A 82 -25.04 12.61 15.71
CA MET A 82 -24.18 11.56 15.17
C MET A 82 -25.03 10.32 14.90
N VAL A 83 -25.05 9.86 13.66
CA VAL A 83 -25.85 8.71 13.23
C VAL A 83 -25.01 7.75 12.40
N GLN A 84 -25.36 6.47 12.50
CA GLN A 84 -24.82 5.43 11.63
C GLN A 84 -25.54 5.49 10.27
N LEU A 85 -24.77 5.66 9.20
CA LEU A 85 -25.30 5.71 7.84
C LEU A 85 -25.74 4.32 7.37
N GLY A 86 -27.03 4.18 7.11
CA GLY A 86 -27.60 2.98 6.49
C GLY A 86 -27.49 3.01 4.95
N VAL A 87 -27.89 1.90 4.32
CA VAL A 87 -27.87 1.71 2.85
C VAL A 87 -28.68 2.76 2.10
N ASP A 88 -29.75 3.27 2.73
CA ASP A 88 -30.66 4.24 2.13
C ASP A 88 -30.11 5.68 2.14
N MET A 89 -28.93 5.92 2.73
CA MET A 89 -28.26 7.22 2.79
C MET A 89 -29.13 8.34 3.41
N GLU A 90 -30.04 7.98 4.31
CA GLU A 90 -30.92 8.91 5.02
C GLU A 90 -30.65 8.90 6.53
N CYS A 91 -30.78 10.08 7.16
CA CYS A 91 -30.70 10.18 8.61
C CYS A 91 -31.89 9.46 9.25
N PRO A 92 -31.67 8.45 10.11
CA PRO A 92 -32.76 7.70 10.75
C PRO A 92 -33.61 8.54 11.71
N ASN A 93 -33.10 9.71 12.13
CA ASN A 93 -33.76 10.56 13.12
C ASN A 93 -34.62 11.67 12.47
N CYS A 94 -34.23 12.18 11.29
CA CYS A 94 -34.92 13.32 10.65
C CYS A 94 -35.22 13.15 9.16
N GLY A 95 -34.78 12.07 8.52
CA GLY A 95 -35.03 11.79 7.10
C GLY A 95 -34.27 12.71 6.13
N SER A 96 -33.31 13.50 6.61
CA SER A 96 -32.43 14.25 5.72
C SER A 96 -31.55 13.28 4.92
N PRO A 97 -31.36 13.50 3.61
CA PRO A 97 -30.32 12.81 2.87
C PRO A 97 -28.95 13.17 3.48
N LEU A 98 -28.08 12.17 3.56
CA LEU A 98 -26.71 12.27 4.07
C LEU A 98 -25.75 11.79 2.99
N GLU A 99 -24.60 12.45 2.85
CA GLU A 99 -23.51 12.00 1.99
C GLU A 99 -22.36 11.50 2.88
N ALA A 100 -21.72 10.40 2.51
CA ALA A 100 -20.50 9.97 3.15
C ALA A 100 -19.40 10.99 2.84
N ALA A 101 -18.71 11.49 3.88
CA ALA A 101 -17.55 12.36 3.68
C ALA A 101 -16.50 11.57 2.89
N ARG A 102 -16.14 12.08 1.71
CA ARG A 102 -15.06 11.55 0.86
C ARG A 102 -13.69 11.86 1.43
#